data_AF-A0A1J6HRC4-F1
#
_entry.id   AF-A0A1J6HRC4-F1
#
_cell.length_a   1.000
_cell.length_b   1.000
_cell.length_c   1.000
_cell.angle_alpha   90.00
_cell.angle_beta   90.00
_cell.angle_gamma   90.00
#
_symmetry.space_group_name_H-M   'P 1'
#
loop_
_entity.id
_entity.type
_entity.pdbx_description
1 polymer ?
#
loop_
_entity_poly.entity_id
_entity_poly.type
_entity_poly.pdbx_seq_one_letter_code
_entity_poly.pdbx_strand_id
1 'polypeptide(L)'
;MNSSKSNSARVPGWDRALEDLATAHVSILPVWGISDCLMTAADAIKAVTGEDPLAEFRGRYKTESGAARKMRANGCENVKDVLETYLELEPVNRLSARRGDVGVMIINDEYVAGFICGSGFAVKQPHGLTFYPVTDIKQAYKVGS
;
A
#
# COMPACT_ATOMS: atom_id res chain seq x y z
N MET A 1 11.58 -14.24 -6.87
CA MET A 1 11.76 -13.91 -5.45
C MET A 1 11.73 -12.40 -5.36
N ASN A 2 10.69 -11.83 -4.77
CA ASN A 2 10.62 -10.37 -4.60
C ASN A 2 11.60 -9.97 -3.50
N SER A 3 12.53 -9.07 -3.81
CA SER A 3 13.42 -8.52 -2.80
C SER A 3 12.68 -7.43 -2.02
N SER A 4 12.70 -7.54 -0.69
CA SER A 4 12.12 -6.54 0.21
C SER A 4 12.60 -5.13 -0.12
N LYS A 5 11.65 -4.18 -0.13
CA LYS A 5 11.91 -2.76 -0.41
C LYS A 5 12.23 -1.93 0.84
N SER A 6 12.35 -2.56 2.00
CA SER A 6 12.56 -1.88 3.28
C SER A 6 13.90 -1.12 3.37
N ASN A 7 14.93 -1.61 2.67
CA ASN A 7 16.28 -1.05 2.71
C ASN A 7 16.72 -0.40 1.40
N SER A 8 15.88 -0.37 0.37
CA SER A 8 16.17 0.33 -0.88
C SER A 8 16.38 1.82 -0.64
N ALA A 9 17.30 2.47 -1.36
CA ALA A 9 17.43 3.92 -1.27
C ALA A 9 16.15 4.59 -1.78
N ARG A 10 15.65 5.60 -1.07
CA ARG A 10 14.53 6.40 -1.57
C ARG A 10 14.97 7.24 -2.77
N VAL A 11 14.22 7.18 -3.87
CA VAL A 11 14.60 7.84 -5.13
C VAL A 11 14.45 9.36 -5.04
N PRO A 12 15.27 10.17 -5.75
CA PRO A 12 15.10 11.63 -5.74
C PRO A 12 13.69 12.07 -6.13
N GLY A 13 13.09 12.98 -5.34
CA GLY A 13 11.75 13.51 -5.58
C GLY A 13 10.60 12.58 -5.18
N TRP A 14 10.88 11.47 -4.47
CA TRP A 14 9.86 10.53 -4.01
C TRP A 14 8.74 11.18 -3.20
N ASP A 15 9.07 12.19 -2.41
CA ASP A 15 8.16 12.86 -1.49
C ASP A 15 7.12 13.66 -2.26
N ARG A 16 7.55 14.39 -3.30
CA ARG A 16 6.64 15.08 -4.21
C ARG A 16 5.77 14.08 -4.98
N ALA A 17 6.37 13.02 -5.53
CA ALA A 17 5.63 12.00 -6.26
C ALA A 17 4.54 11.33 -5.39
N LEU A 18 4.83 11.12 -4.10
CA LEU A 18 3.88 10.56 -3.14
C LEU A 18 2.72 11.53 -2.84
N GLU A 19 2.99 12.83 -2.68
CA GLU A 19 1.92 13.82 -2.47
C GLU A 19 1.07 14.02 -3.74
N ASP A 20 1.68 14.00 -4.92
CA ASP A 20 0.97 14.05 -6.20
C ASP A 20 0.05 12.83 -6.36
N LEU A 21 0.54 11.63 -5.98
CA LEU A 21 -0.26 10.40 -5.92
C LEU A 21 -1.45 10.56 -4.97
N ALA A 22 -1.20 11.00 -3.73
CA ALA A 22 -2.25 11.18 -2.73
C ALA A 22 -3.34 12.14 -3.22
N THR A 23 -2.92 13.29 -3.76
CA THR A 23 -3.80 14.34 -4.29
C THR A 23 -4.66 13.83 -5.44
N ALA A 24 -4.06 13.14 -6.42
CA ALA A 24 -4.78 12.59 -7.55
C ALA A 24 -5.80 11.52 -7.10
N HIS A 25 -5.43 10.67 -6.14
CA HIS A 25 -6.26 9.56 -5.72
C HIS A 25 -7.45 9.96 -4.83
N VAL A 26 -7.53 11.22 -4.36
CA VAL A 26 -8.70 11.75 -3.64
C VAL A 26 -9.97 11.59 -4.47
N SER A 27 -9.93 11.81 -5.78
CA SER A 27 -11.10 11.71 -6.67
C SER A 27 -11.14 10.44 -7.52
N ILE A 28 -10.03 9.69 -7.61
CA ILE A 28 -10.00 8.42 -8.35
C ILE A 28 -10.70 7.33 -7.55
N LEU A 29 -11.80 6.81 -8.10
CA LEU A 29 -12.57 5.72 -7.52
C LEU A 29 -11.77 4.39 -7.52
N PRO A 30 -12.06 3.48 -6.58
CA PRO A 30 -11.42 2.17 -6.53
C PRO A 30 -11.85 1.30 -7.70
N VAL A 31 -10.87 0.70 -8.37
CA VAL A 31 -11.06 -0.31 -9.39
C VAL A 31 -10.14 -1.47 -9.10
N TRP A 32 -10.72 -2.66 -8.92
CA TRP A 32 -9.99 -3.89 -8.65
C TRP A 32 -8.90 -4.15 -9.71
N GLY A 33 -7.68 -4.40 -9.25
CA GLY A 33 -6.49 -4.65 -10.06
C GLY A 33 -5.87 -3.40 -10.67
N ILE A 34 -6.42 -2.21 -10.42
CA ILE A 34 -5.94 -0.94 -11.01
C ILE A 34 -5.68 0.12 -9.94
N SER A 35 -6.68 0.40 -9.09
CA SER A 35 -6.65 1.50 -8.11
C SER A 35 -7.29 1.12 -6.77
N ASP A 36 -7.40 -0.18 -6.46
CA ASP A 36 -7.79 -0.67 -5.13
C ASP A 36 -6.70 -0.44 -4.07
N CYS A 37 -6.96 -0.82 -2.82
CA CYS A 37 -6.06 -0.57 -1.70
C CYS A 37 -4.64 -1.11 -1.92
N LEU A 38 -4.48 -2.34 -2.43
CA LEU A 38 -3.18 -2.95 -2.69
C LEU A 38 -2.46 -2.23 -3.83
N MET A 39 -3.17 -1.89 -4.91
CA MET A 39 -2.57 -1.18 -6.04
C MET A 39 -2.12 0.22 -5.65
N THR A 40 -2.91 0.95 -4.85
CA THR A 40 -2.51 2.27 -4.36
C THR A 40 -1.35 2.22 -3.37
N ALA A 41 -1.27 1.20 -2.51
CA ALA A 41 -0.11 1.01 -1.65
C ALA A 41 1.14 0.67 -2.46
N ALA A 42 1.02 -0.13 -3.53
CA ALA A 42 2.12 -0.40 -4.45
C ALA A 42 2.56 0.84 -5.23
N ASP A 43 1.62 1.71 -5.64
CA ASP A 43 1.95 3.01 -6.24
C ASP A 43 2.77 3.89 -5.30
N ALA A 44 2.44 3.89 -4.00
CA ALA A 44 3.22 4.59 -2.99
C ALA A 44 4.64 4.00 -2.85
N ILE A 45 4.77 2.66 -2.80
CA ILE A 45 6.08 2.00 -2.75
C ILE A 45 6.90 2.33 -4.00
N LYS A 46 6.26 2.34 -5.18
CA LYS A 46 6.89 2.74 -6.44
C LYS A 46 7.33 4.20 -6.44
N ALA A 47 6.52 5.11 -5.90
CA ALA A 47 6.92 6.51 -5.75
C ALA A 47 8.16 6.66 -4.85
N VAL A 48 8.24 5.84 -3.78
CA VAL A 48 9.36 5.85 -2.83
C VAL A 48 10.62 5.21 -3.38
N THR A 49 10.50 4.08 -4.08
CA THR A 49 11.65 3.22 -4.43
C THR A 49 11.96 3.16 -5.92
N GLY A 50 11.12 3.75 -6.77
CA GLY A 50 11.22 3.70 -8.23
C GLY A 50 10.73 2.40 -8.86
N GLU A 51 10.48 1.35 -8.06
CA GLU A 51 10.10 0.02 -8.55
C GLU A 51 8.70 -0.37 -8.05
N ASP A 52 7.90 -0.96 -8.95
CA ASP A 52 6.56 -1.43 -8.62
C ASP A 52 6.60 -2.85 -8.04
N PRO A 53 6.37 -3.03 -6.73
CA PRO A 53 6.49 -4.34 -6.09
C PRO A 53 5.36 -5.30 -6.48
N LEU A 54 4.23 -4.78 -6.99
CA LEU A 54 3.03 -5.56 -7.35
C LEU A 54 2.73 -5.51 -8.85
N ALA A 55 3.74 -5.29 -9.70
CA ALA A 55 3.57 -5.26 -11.16
C ALA A 55 2.86 -6.52 -11.70
N GLU A 56 3.14 -7.69 -11.12
CA GLU A 56 2.52 -8.98 -11.51
C GLU A 56 1.05 -9.14 -11.07
N PHE A 57 0.56 -8.23 -10.22
CA PHE A 57 -0.83 -8.19 -9.75
C PHE A 57 -1.67 -7.25 -10.61
N ARG A 58 -1.07 -6.19 -11.18
CA ARG A 58 -1.79 -5.17 -11.95
C ARG A 58 -2.56 -5.75 -13.13
N GLY A 59 -3.84 -5.41 -13.20
CA GLY A 59 -4.77 -5.85 -14.24
C GLY A 59 -5.06 -7.35 -14.25
N ARG A 60 -4.58 -8.13 -13.27
CA ARG A 60 -4.75 -9.60 -13.22
C ARG A 60 -6.00 -10.06 -12.49
N TYR A 61 -6.76 -9.13 -11.92
CA TYR A 61 -8.07 -9.38 -11.33
C TYR A 61 -8.96 -8.15 -11.53
N LYS A 62 -10.27 -8.35 -11.46
CA LYS A 62 -11.30 -7.31 -11.68
C LYS A 62 -12.42 -7.33 -10.63
N THR A 63 -12.29 -8.23 -9.66
CA THR A 63 -13.25 -8.43 -8.58
C THR A 63 -12.50 -8.70 -7.29
N GLU A 64 -13.15 -8.47 -6.16
CA GLU A 64 -12.67 -8.79 -4.83
C GLU A 64 -12.28 -10.28 -4.70
N SER A 65 -13.17 -11.19 -5.14
CA SER A 65 -12.89 -12.63 -5.17
C SER A 65 -11.69 -12.99 -6.06
N GLY A 66 -11.46 -12.21 -7.13
CA GLY A 66 -10.29 -12.33 -7.99
C GLY A 66 -9.01 -11.89 -7.28
N ALA A 67 -9.07 -10.79 -6.52
CA ALA A 67 -7.97 -10.32 -5.69
C ALA A 67 -7.60 -11.37 -4.64
N ALA A 68 -8.59 -11.89 -3.90
CA ALA A 68 -8.39 -12.94 -2.90
C ALA A 68 -7.76 -14.21 -3.50
N ARG A 69 -8.23 -14.66 -4.67
CA ARG A 69 -7.62 -15.80 -5.37
C ARG A 69 -6.16 -15.52 -5.78
N LYS A 70 -5.87 -14.31 -6.27
CA LYS A 70 -4.51 -13.91 -6.65
C LYS A 70 -3.58 -13.86 -5.43
N MET A 71 -4.04 -13.35 -4.29
CA MET A 71 -3.29 -13.38 -3.03
C MET A 71 -2.97 -14.82 -2.60
N ARG A 72 -3.99 -15.69 -2.55
CA ARG A 72 -3.81 -17.10 -2.15
C ARG A 72 -2.87 -17.87 -3.06
N ALA A 73 -2.91 -17.62 -4.37
CA ALA A 73 -1.97 -18.21 -5.33
C ALA A 73 -0.50 -17.79 -5.08
N ASN A 74 -0.28 -16.72 -4.31
CA ASN A 74 1.03 -16.25 -3.87
C ASN A 74 1.26 -16.49 -2.36
N GLY A 75 0.52 -17.42 -1.74
CA GLY A 75 0.70 -17.79 -0.34
C GLY A 75 0.20 -16.77 0.69
N CYS A 76 -0.63 -15.81 0.27
CA CYS A 76 -1.19 -14.77 1.14
C CYS A 76 -2.69 -15.00 1.37
N GLU A 77 -3.15 -15.05 2.61
CA GLU A 77 -4.57 -15.20 2.93
C GLU A 77 -5.32 -13.87 2.88
N ASN A 78 -4.62 -12.79 3.22
CA ASN A 78 -5.18 -11.45 3.32
C ASN A 78 -4.17 -10.36 2.89
N VAL A 79 -4.61 -9.09 2.91
CA VAL A 79 -3.81 -7.93 2.49
C VAL A 79 -2.54 -7.72 3.35
N LYS A 80 -2.59 -8.01 4.64
CA LYS A 80 -1.44 -7.90 5.55
C LYS A 80 -0.34 -8.88 5.13
N ASP A 81 -0.71 -10.11 4.79
CA ASP A 81 0.23 -11.13 4.33
C ASP A 81 0.91 -10.73 3.01
N VAL A 82 0.25 -9.95 2.15
CA VAL A 82 0.90 -9.42 0.96
C VAL A 82 2.07 -8.51 1.34
N LEU A 83 1.92 -7.64 2.33
CA LEU A 83 3.00 -6.76 2.78
C LEU A 83 4.10 -7.51 3.55
N GLU A 84 3.73 -8.48 4.37
CA GLU A 84 4.68 -9.19 5.25
C GLU A 84 5.35 -10.41 4.61
N THR A 85 4.60 -11.18 3.83
CA THR A 85 5.05 -12.47 3.30
C THR A 85 5.44 -12.35 1.84
N TYR A 86 4.63 -11.69 1.01
CA TYR A 86 4.96 -11.55 -0.42
C TYR A 86 5.97 -10.44 -0.71
N LEU A 87 5.85 -9.31 -0.01
CA LEU A 87 6.78 -8.17 -0.14
C LEU A 87 7.89 -8.16 0.92
N GLU A 88 7.79 -8.99 1.95
CA GLU A 88 8.78 -9.12 3.02
C GLU A 88 9.16 -7.75 3.64
N LEU A 89 8.20 -6.85 3.80
CA LEU A 89 8.46 -5.52 4.35
C LEU A 89 8.72 -5.60 5.86
N GLU A 90 9.68 -4.81 6.32
CA GLU A 90 10.08 -4.76 7.72
C GLU A 90 8.98 -4.06 8.55
N PRO A 91 8.39 -4.74 9.55
CA PRO A 91 7.37 -4.12 10.40
C PRO A 91 8.00 -3.04 11.28
N VAL A 92 7.31 -1.91 11.40
CA VAL A 92 7.69 -0.81 12.29
C VAL A 92 6.54 -0.45 13.23
N ASN A 93 6.87 0.19 14.35
CA ASN A 93 5.84 0.75 15.22
C ASN A 93 5.06 1.82 14.45
N ARG A 94 3.72 1.77 14.48
CA ARG A 94 2.85 2.73 13.77
C ARG A 94 3.14 4.19 14.11
N LEU A 95 3.58 4.48 15.33
CA LEU A 95 3.91 5.84 15.78
C LEU A 95 5.33 6.27 15.36
N SER A 96 6.16 5.32 14.92
CA SER A 96 7.48 5.57 14.33
C SER A 96 7.45 5.58 12.79
N ALA A 97 6.32 5.21 12.19
CA ALA A 97 6.17 5.15 10.75
C ALA A 97 6.21 6.57 10.14
N ARG A 98 6.86 6.70 8.99
CA ARG A 98 7.11 7.98 8.33
C ARG A 98 6.39 8.10 6.99
N ARG A 99 6.33 9.32 6.43
CA ARG A 99 5.85 9.55 5.07
C ARG A 99 6.54 8.58 4.09
N GLY A 100 5.76 7.93 3.24
CA GLY A 100 6.19 6.90 2.29
C GLY A 100 6.17 5.47 2.83
N ASP A 101 6.07 5.27 4.15
CA ASP A 101 5.81 3.93 4.69
C ASP A 101 4.37 3.50 4.38
N VAL A 102 4.16 2.19 4.32
CA VAL A 102 2.85 1.59 4.08
C VAL A 102 2.33 0.91 5.33
N GLY A 103 1.05 0.55 5.34
CA GLY A 103 0.47 -0.15 6.46
C GLY A 103 -0.86 -0.78 6.14
N VAL A 104 -1.44 -1.41 7.16
CA VAL A 104 -2.80 -1.90 7.14
C VAL A 104 -3.59 -1.34 8.31
N MET A 105 -4.88 -1.12 8.10
CA MET A 105 -5.88 -0.92 9.16
C MET A 105 -7.01 -1.94 8.99
N ILE A 106 -7.94 -1.97 9.95
CA ILE A 106 -9.11 -2.85 9.90
C ILE A 106 -10.34 -1.99 9.60
N ILE A 107 -11.09 -2.38 8.56
CA ILE A 107 -12.39 -1.79 8.21
C ILE A 107 -13.34 -2.96 7.97
N ASN A 108 -14.50 -2.97 8.66
CA ASN A 108 -15.47 -4.06 8.58
C ASN A 108 -14.83 -5.46 8.80
N ASP A 109 -13.97 -5.57 9.81
CA ASP A 109 -13.22 -6.80 10.15
C ASP A 109 -12.23 -7.31 9.09
N GLU A 110 -11.95 -6.52 8.05
CA GLU A 110 -10.99 -6.85 7.00
C GLU A 110 -9.77 -5.94 7.00
N TYR A 111 -8.61 -6.50 6.62
CA TYR A 111 -7.38 -5.71 6.43
C TYR A 111 -7.45 -4.91 5.13
N VAL A 112 -7.23 -3.60 5.24
CA VAL A 112 -7.14 -2.68 4.10
C VAL A 112 -5.79 -1.98 4.13
N ALA A 113 -5.10 -1.99 2.98
CA ALA A 113 -3.80 -1.34 2.84
C ALA A 113 -3.91 0.17 2.60
N GLY A 114 -2.89 0.89 3.03
CA GLY A 114 -2.72 2.31 2.78
C GLY A 114 -1.25 2.73 2.87
N PHE A 115 -1.02 4.02 2.72
CA PHE A 115 0.31 4.62 2.80
C PHE A 115 0.28 5.93 3.57
N ILE A 116 1.39 6.29 4.21
CA ILE A 116 1.49 7.51 4.99
C ILE A 116 1.96 8.65 4.08
N CYS A 117 1.17 9.72 3.98
CA CYS A 117 1.55 10.96 3.29
C CYS A 117 1.45 12.17 4.23
N GLY A 118 1.62 13.39 3.71
CA GLY A 118 1.55 14.61 4.50
C GLY A 118 0.21 14.84 5.20
N SER A 119 -0.87 14.24 4.71
CA SER A 119 -2.23 14.37 5.27
C SER A 119 -2.61 13.26 6.26
N GLY A 120 -1.74 12.27 6.49
CA GLY A 120 -1.99 11.14 7.40
C GLY A 120 -1.89 9.78 6.70
N PHE A 121 -2.62 8.78 7.21
CA PHE A 121 -2.68 7.44 6.62
C PHE A 121 -3.75 7.38 5.54
N ALA A 122 -3.30 7.39 4.29
CA ALA A 122 -4.15 7.42 3.12
C ALA A 122 -4.60 6.01 2.73
N VAL A 123 -5.91 5.78 2.72
CA VAL A 123 -6.54 4.47 2.43
C VAL A 123 -7.58 4.63 1.35
N LYS A 124 -7.60 3.73 0.37
CA LYS A 124 -8.57 3.75 -0.71
C LYS A 124 -9.96 3.32 -0.20
N GLN A 125 -10.96 4.16 -0.42
CA GLN A 125 -12.37 3.97 -0.05
C GLN A 125 -13.29 4.08 -1.29
N PRO A 126 -14.59 3.71 -1.20
CA PRO A 126 -15.53 3.78 -2.34
C PRO A 126 -15.65 5.14 -3.02
N HIS A 127 -15.38 6.22 -2.30
CA HIS A 127 -15.46 7.61 -2.80
C HIS A 127 -14.09 8.20 -3.17
N GLY A 128 -13.02 7.41 -3.17
CA GLY A 128 -11.66 7.87 -3.40
C GLY A 128 -10.76 7.66 -2.19
N LEU A 129 -9.67 8.41 -2.09
CA LEU A 129 -8.72 8.28 -0.98
C LEU A 129 -9.25 9.03 0.25
N THR A 130 -9.23 8.35 1.40
CA THR A 130 -9.56 8.93 2.71
C THR A 130 -8.33 8.92 3.59
N PHE A 131 -8.16 9.97 4.40
CA PHE A 131 -7.01 10.11 5.29
C PHE A 131 -7.43 9.83 6.73
N TYR A 132 -6.75 8.89 7.37
CA TYR A 132 -6.97 8.47 8.75
C TYR A 132 -5.79 8.88 9.64
N PRO A 133 -6.02 9.06 10.95
CA PRO A 133 -4.94 9.23 11.93
C PRO A 133 -4.00 8.02 11.93
N VAL A 134 -2.70 8.25 12.15
CA VAL A 134 -1.69 7.17 12.28
C VAL A 134 -1.97 6.22 13.45
N THR A 135 -2.78 6.64 14.42
CA THR A 135 -3.22 5.80 15.54
C THR A 135 -4.13 4.64 15.12
N ASP A 136 -4.80 4.77 13.97
CA ASP A 136 -5.75 3.80 13.46
C ASP A 136 -5.06 2.69 12.65
N ILE A 137 -3.78 2.88 12.32
CA ILE A 137 -2.96 1.87 11.66
C ILE A 137 -2.83 0.67 12.61
N LYS A 138 -3.16 -0.53 12.12
CA LYS A 138 -2.98 -1.77 12.85
C LYS A 138 -1.52 -2.21 12.86
N GLN A 139 -0.88 -2.16 11.70
CA GLN A 139 0.56 -2.45 11.52
C GLN A 139 1.12 -1.60 10.37
N ALA A 140 2.29 -1.00 10.59
CA ALA A 140 3.02 -0.23 9.58
C ALA A 140 4.29 -0.98 9.13
N TYR A 141 4.78 -0.67 7.95
CA TYR A 141 5.95 -1.28 7.34
C TYR A 141 6.85 -0.26 6.69
N LYS A 142 8.14 -0.39 6.95
CA LYS A 142 9.16 0.50 6.41
C LYS A 142 9.27 0.35 4.90
N VAL A 143 9.34 1.47 4.20
CA VAL A 143 9.64 1.50 2.77
C VAL A 143 10.84 2.40 2.54
N GLY A 144 11.89 1.81 1.97
CA GLY A 144 13.17 2.46 1.74
C GLY A 144 13.91 2.95 2.99
N SER A 145 15.20 3.25 2.83
CA SER A 145 16.08 3.85 3.83
C SER A 145 16.18 5.36 3.65
#